data_AF-A0A7S3CUC0-F1
#
_entry.id   AF-A0A7S3CUC0-F1
#
_cell.length_a   1.000
_cell.length_b   1.000
_cell.length_c   1.000
_cell.angle_alpha   90.00
_cell.angle_beta   90.00
_cell.angle_gamma   90.00
#
_symmetry.space_group_name_H-M   'P 1'
#
loop_
_entity.id
_entity.type
_entity.pdbx_description
1 polymer ?
#
loop_
_entity_poly.entity_id
_entity_poly.type
_entity_poly.pdbx_seq_one_letter_code
_entity_poly.pdbx_strand_id
1 'polypeptide(L)'
;MLKIEKARQMEPMLTGQDESMVLHSPNTAVVDIHACLATLNSQVSELNPNYEILFGEQFAKKVDGQKQIVTQNGTTIEYKHLINSAGQQALEIAQHFGKGDNLDIFPMKGLYCMSKEPLNQTYHKIVYPIPLKGAYTLGVHSTMTPDGHMKIGPTTSPAFSLEMYRGFENFKLSDLKNIIRSYGIILRSKQ
;
A
#
# COMPACT_ATOMS: atom_id res chain seq x y z
N MET A 1 -12.40 25.19 5.37
CA MET A 1 -11.10 25.63 5.95
C MET A 1 -11.39 26.26 7.31
N LEU A 2 -10.58 25.99 8.34
CA LEU A 2 -10.76 26.45 9.72
C LEU A 2 -9.47 27.14 10.20
N LYS A 3 -9.57 28.10 11.11
CA LYS A 3 -8.41 28.54 11.90
C LYS A 3 -7.99 27.41 12.86
N ILE A 4 -6.70 27.30 13.16
CA ILE A 4 -6.18 26.23 14.05
C ILE A 4 -6.82 26.23 15.43
N GLU A 5 -7.16 27.38 16.00
CA GLU A 5 -7.87 27.50 17.29
C GLU A 5 -9.19 26.72 17.29
N LYS A 6 -9.96 26.84 16.21
CA LYS A 6 -11.22 26.10 16.05
C LYS A 6 -10.96 24.61 15.80
N ALA A 7 -9.87 24.26 15.12
CA ALA A 7 -9.49 22.86 14.92
C ALA A 7 -9.04 22.19 16.23
N ARG A 8 -8.38 22.91 17.14
CA ARG A 8 -8.00 22.41 18.49
C ARG A 8 -9.20 22.06 19.36
N GLN A 9 -10.36 22.68 19.14
CA GLN A 9 -11.61 22.27 19.80
C GLN A 9 -12.07 20.87 19.35
N MET A 10 -11.66 20.42 18.17
CA MET A 10 -11.99 19.10 17.61
C MET A 10 -10.92 18.05 17.88
N GLU A 11 -9.66 18.49 17.97
CA GLU A 11 -8.49 17.68 18.30
C GLU A 11 -7.57 18.46 19.24
N PRO A 12 -7.73 18.33 20.56
CA PRO A 12 -6.95 19.09 21.54
C PRO A 12 -5.44 18.88 21.45
N MET A 13 -5.00 17.72 20.92
CA MET A 13 -3.57 17.41 20.74
C MET A 13 -2.98 17.99 19.45
N LEU A 14 -3.75 18.75 18.67
CA LEU A 14 -3.30 19.35 17.42
C LEU A 14 -2.24 20.45 17.66
N THR A 15 -1.06 20.23 17.08
CA THR A 15 0.05 21.19 17.10
C THR A 15 0.16 21.96 15.79
N GLY A 16 0.76 23.16 15.83
CA GLY A 16 0.95 24.04 14.68
C GLY A 16 1.06 25.51 15.09
N GLN A 17 1.49 26.36 14.16
CA GLN A 17 1.59 27.81 14.39
C GLN A 17 0.20 28.44 14.51
N ASP A 18 0.02 29.47 15.33
CA ASP A 18 -1.31 30.05 15.60
C ASP A 18 -1.97 30.69 14.36
N GLU A 19 -1.19 31.10 13.36
CA GLU A 19 -1.70 31.61 12.07
C GLU A 19 -2.09 30.51 11.08
N SER A 20 -1.90 29.24 11.43
CA SER A 20 -2.17 28.11 10.54
C SER A 20 -3.66 27.95 10.22
N MET A 21 -3.93 27.61 8.96
CA MET A 21 -5.25 27.21 8.49
C MET A 21 -5.30 25.68 8.31
N VAL A 22 -6.44 25.09 8.65
CA VAL A 22 -6.67 23.64 8.58
C VAL A 22 -7.78 23.34 7.59
N LEU A 23 -7.55 22.41 6.67
CA LEU A 23 -8.60 21.86 5.82
C LEU A 23 -9.29 20.71 6.56
N HIS A 24 -10.47 20.98 7.09
CA HIS A 24 -11.27 19.94 7.73
C HIS A 24 -12.04 19.13 6.68
N SER A 25 -11.79 17.82 6.65
CA SER A 25 -12.51 16.84 5.84
C SER A 25 -13.40 15.98 6.75
N PRO A 26 -14.71 16.31 6.88
CA PRO A 26 -15.57 15.68 7.88
C PRO A 26 -15.89 14.21 7.59
N ASN A 27 -15.74 13.78 6.34
CA ASN A 27 -16.17 12.45 5.89
C ASN A 27 -15.00 11.45 5.77
N THR A 28 -13.79 11.84 6.17
CA THR A 28 -12.64 10.93 6.20
C THR A 28 -12.81 9.93 7.33
N ALA A 29 -12.66 8.64 7.01
CA ALA A 29 -12.84 7.54 7.96
C ALA A 29 -11.67 6.55 7.89
N VAL A 30 -11.56 5.74 8.94
CA VAL A 30 -10.68 4.57 9.04
C VAL A 30 -11.54 3.32 9.04
N VAL A 31 -11.05 2.26 8.41
CA VAL A 31 -11.79 1.00 8.28
C VAL A 31 -10.89 -0.16 8.67
N ASP A 32 -11.50 -1.23 9.18
CA ASP A 32 -10.84 -2.52 9.32
C ASP A 32 -10.83 -3.21 7.96
N ILE A 33 -9.66 -3.23 7.31
CA ILE A 33 -9.51 -3.83 5.99
C ILE A 33 -9.72 -5.35 6.01
N HIS A 34 -9.41 -6.04 7.12
CA HIS A 34 -9.63 -7.47 7.21
C HIS A 34 -11.12 -7.78 7.28
N ALA A 35 -11.88 -7.01 8.05
CA ALA A 35 -13.33 -7.11 8.07
C ALA A 35 -13.93 -6.82 6.68
N CYS A 36 -13.49 -5.75 6.01
CA CYS A 36 -13.94 -5.44 4.65
C CYS A 36 -13.68 -6.58 3.67
N LEU A 37 -12.47 -7.14 3.66
CA LEU A 37 -12.10 -8.26 2.77
C LEU A 37 -12.88 -9.53 3.10
N ALA A 38 -13.10 -9.84 4.38
CA ALA A 38 -13.91 -10.97 4.81
C ALA A 38 -15.36 -10.83 4.34
N THR A 39 -15.94 -9.64 4.47
CA THR A 39 -17.29 -9.35 3.96
C THR A 39 -17.35 -9.49 2.44
N LEU A 40 -16.39 -8.91 1.70
CA LEU A 40 -16.33 -9.05 0.24
C LEU A 40 -16.22 -10.51 -0.19
N ASN A 41 -15.39 -11.29 0.49
CA ASN A 41 -15.23 -12.72 0.22
C ASN A 41 -16.53 -13.50 0.43
N SER A 42 -17.26 -13.23 1.53
CA SER A 42 -18.57 -13.84 1.79
C SER A 42 -19.58 -13.50 0.70
N GLN A 43 -19.70 -12.21 0.36
CA GLN A 43 -20.64 -11.74 -0.65
C GLN A 43 -20.38 -12.35 -2.03
N VAL A 44 -19.11 -12.46 -2.44
CA VAL A 44 -18.75 -13.07 -3.73
C VAL A 44 -19.06 -14.57 -3.73
N SER A 45 -18.77 -15.27 -2.62
CA SER A 45 -19.06 -16.70 -2.47
C SER A 45 -20.57 -16.98 -2.52
N GLU A 46 -21.39 -16.11 -1.94
CA GLU A 46 -22.86 -16.20 -1.99
C GLU A 46 -23.41 -15.95 -3.40
N LEU A 47 -22.83 -14.99 -4.13
CA LEU A 47 -23.24 -14.64 -5.49
C LEU A 47 -22.78 -15.66 -6.54
N ASN A 48 -21.66 -16.34 -6.31
CA ASN A 48 -21.08 -17.31 -7.22
C ASN A 48 -20.59 -18.56 -6.48
N PRO A 49 -21.38 -19.65 -6.46
CA PRO A 49 -21.00 -20.91 -5.82
C PRO A 49 -19.73 -21.57 -6.39
N ASN A 50 -19.29 -21.18 -7.60
CA ASN A 50 -18.06 -21.66 -8.22
C ASN A 50 -16.86 -20.74 -7.95
N TYR A 51 -17.00 -19.75 -7.08
CA TYR A 51 -15.90 -18.91 -6.64
C TYR A 51 -14.95 -19.71 -5.75
N GLU A 52 -13.65 -19.59 -6.02
CA GLU A 52 -12.60 -20.27 -5.27
C GLU A 52 -11.41 -19.34 -5.08
N ILE A 53 -10.79 -19.40 -3.90
CA ILE A 53 -9.46 -18.82 -3.65
C ILE A 53 -8.46 -19.96 -3.51
N LEU A 54 -7.51 -20.01 -4.43
CA LEU A 54 -6.36 -20.91 -4.36
C LEU A 54 -5.20 -20.21 -3.63
N PHE A 55 -5.10 -20.43 -2.33
CA PHE A 55 -3.97 -19.93 -1.54
C PHE A 55 -2.70 -20.73 -1.81
N GLY A 56 -1.54 -20.09 -1.71
CA GLY A 56 -0.24 -20.75 -1.96
C GLY A 56 0.08 -20.97 -3.44
N GLU A 57 -0.81 -20.60 -4.35
CA GLU A 57 -0.66 -20.75 -5.79
C GLU A 57 -0.03 -19.50 -6.44
N GLN A 58 1.27 -19.28 -6.19
CA GLN A 58 2.00 -18.17 -6.80
C GLN A 58 2.15 -18.37 -8.31
N PHE A 59 1.91 -17.33 -9.12
CA PHE A 59 2.17 -17.34 -10.57
C PHE A 59 3.64 -17.69 -10.87
N ALA A 60 3.87 -18.61 -11.81
CA ALA A 60 5.20 -18.93 -12.31
C ALA A 60 5.38 -18.48 -13.77
N LYS A 61 4.46 -18.83 -14.65
CA LYS A 61 4.55 -18.50 -16.08
C LYS A 61 3.20 -18.62 -16.80
N LYS A 62 3.12 -18.00 -17.97
CA LYS A 62 2.05 -18.30 -18.95
C LYS A 62 2.41 -19.52 -19.81
N VAL A 63 1.40 -20.11 -20.43
CA VAL A 63 1.59 -21.10 -21.50
C VAL A 63 1.43 -20.42 -22.86
N ASP A 64 2.45 -20.51 -23.71
CA ASP A 64 2.45 -19.83 -25.01
C ASP A 64 1.37 -20.37 -25.94
N GLY A 65 0.66 -19.45 -26.61
CA GLY A 65 -0.45 -19.79 -27.51
C GLY A 65 -1.72 -20.28 -26.81
N GLN A 66 -1.76 -20.32 -25.47
CA GLN A 66 -2.88 -20.85 -24.70
C GLN A 66 -3.36 -19.86 -23.64
N LYS A 67 -4.64 -19.94 -23.29
CA LYS A 67 -5.20 -19.17 -22.17
C LYS A 67 -5.02 -19.94 -20.86
N GLN A 68 -3.77 -20.25 -20.54
CA GLN A 68 -3.38 -21.00 -19.35
C GLN A 68 -2.21 -20.31 -18.64
N ILE A 69 -2.21 -20.39 -17.31
CA ILE A 69 -1.08 -20.06 -16.46
C ILE A 69 -0.66 -21.30 -15.68
N VAL A 70 0.60 -21.33 -15.28
CA VAL A 70 1.15 -22.35 -14.38
C VAL A 70 1.63 -21.66 -13.11
N THR A 71 1.32 -22.24 -11.96
CA THR A 71 1.75 -21.77 -10.65
C THR A 71 3.10 -22.39 -10.27
N GLN A 72 3.75 -21.89 -9.22
CA GLN A 72 5.01 -22.45 -8.74
C GLN A 72 4.87 -23.88 -8.22
N ASN A 73 3.68 -24.28 -7.79
CA ASN A 73 3.38 -25.64 -7.36
C ASN A 73 3.10 -26.59 -8.54
N GLY A 74 3.10 -26.08 -9.78
CA GLY A 74 2.82 -26.85 -11.00
C GLY A 74 1.34 -26.95 -11.34
N THR A 75 0.46 -26.26 -10.61
CA THR A 75 -0.98 -26.18 -10.93
C THR A 75 -1.17 -25.43 -12.22
N THR A 76 -1.91 -26.01 -13.17
CA THR A 76 -2.30 -25.36 -14.42
C THR A 76 -3.71 -24.81 -14.29
N ILE A 77 -3.88 -23.51 -14.53
CA ILE A 77 -5.17 -22.82 -14.45
C ILE A 77 -5.52 -22.28 -15.84
N GLU A 78 -6.66 -22.73 -16.39
CA GLU A 78 -7.22 -22.20 -17.62
C GLU A 78 -8.10 -20.97 -17.33
N TYR A 79 -8.13 -20.01 -18.25
CA TYR A 79 -8.93 -18.80 -18.08
C TYR A 79 -9.54 -18.30 -19.39
N LYS A 80 -10.66 -17.57 -19.30
CA LYS A 80 -11.19 -16.78 -20.44
C LYS A 80 -10.67 -15.35 -20.41
N HIS A 81 -10.61 -14.80 -19.20
CA HIS A 81 -10.11 -13.48 -18.85
C HIS A 81 -9.16 -13.61 -17.66
N LEU A 82 -8.05 -12.86 -17.69
CA LEU A 82 -7.08 -12.80 -16.61
C LEU A 82 -6.99 -11.36 -16.12
N ILE A 83 -7.19 -11.15 -14.82
CA ILE A 83 -7.06 -9.85 -14.17
C ILE A 83 -5.79 -9.88 -13.33
N ASN A 84 -4.85 -9.00 -13.61
CA ASN A 84 -3.61 -8.89 -12.86
C ASN A 84 -3.77 -7.85 -11.74
N SER A 85 -3.91 -8.33 -10.50
CA SER A 85 -4.01 -7.54 -9.27
C SER A 85 -2.90 -7.88 -8.27
N ALA A 86 -1.75 -8.35 -8.75
CA ALA A 86 -0.67 -8.92 -7.93
C ALA A 86 0.21 -7.88 -7.20
N GLY A 87 -0.30 -6.68 -6.92
CA GLY A 87 0.44 -5.65 -6.18
C GLY A 87 1.83 -5.37 -6.76
N GLN A 88 2.88 -5.57 -5.95
CA GLN A 88 4.26 -5.30 -6.36
C GLN A 88 4.79 -6.26 -7.44
N GLN A 89 4.19 -7.43 -7.59
CA GLN A 89 4.57 -8.42 -8.61
C GLN A 89 3.80 -8.20 -9.93
N ALA A 90 2.87 -7.25 -9.98
CA ALA A 90 2.02 -7.05 -11.16
C ALA A 90 2.82 -6.73 -12.44
N LEU A 91 3.92 -5.97 -12.35
CA LEU A 91 4.74 -5.65 -13.51
C LEU A 91 5.44 -6.89 -14.08
N GLU A 92 6.03 -7.73 -13.22
CA GLU A 92 6.69 -8.98 -13.63
C GLU A 92 5.71 -9.92 -14.32
N ILE A 93 4.51 -10.06 -13.77
CA ILE A 93 3.45 -10.86 -14.40
C ILE A 93 3.07 -10.25 -15.76
N ALA A 94 2.89 -8.93 -15.86
CA ALA A 94 2.54 -8.28 -17.13
C ALA A 94 3.62 -8.49 -18.22
N GLN A 95 4.89 -8.48 -17.84
CA GLN A 95 6.03 -8.72 -18.75
C GLN A 95 6.02 -10.14 -19.32
N HIS A 96 5.57 -11.14 -18.56
CA HIS A 96 5.35 -12.48 -19.11
C HIS A 96 4.34 -12.47 -20.26
N PHE A 97 3.40 -11.51 -20.29
CA PHE A 97 2.44 -11.32 -21.37
C PHE A 97 2.90 -10.30 -22.44
N GLY A 98 4.18 -9.91 -22.44
CA GLY A 98 4.75 -8.95 -23.39
C GLY A 98 4.18 -7.54 -23.21
N LYS A 99 3.91 -7.14 -21.97
CA LYS A 99 3.38 -5.82 -21.60
C LYS A 99 4.26 -5.19 -20.52
N GLY A 100 4.40 -3.86 -20.59
CA GLY A 100 5.11 -3.10 -19.55
C GLY A 100 6.64 -3.19 -19.62
N ASP A 101 7.23 -3.59 -20.75
CA ASP A 101 8.69 -3.65 -20.92
C ASP A 101 9.37 -2.28 -20.81
N ASN A 102 8.61 -1.20 -20.98
CA ASN A 102 9.03 0.19 -20.82
C ASN A 102 8.67 0.79 -19.45
N LEU A 103 8.20 -0.03 -18.51
CA LEU A 103 7.86 0.38 -17.14
C LEU A 103 8.86 -0.24 -16.15
N ASP A 104 9.01 0.41 -15.00
CA ASP A 104 9.81 -0.08 -13.87
C ASP A 104 9.06 0.16 -12.56
N ILE A 105 9.30 -0.70 -11.57
CA ILE A 105 8.80 -0.52 -10.20
C ILE A 105 9.88 0.13 -9.34
N PHE A 106 9.44 1.09 -8.53
CA PHE A 106 10.25 1.79 -7.54
C PHE A 106 9.70 1.53 -6.14
N PRO A 107 10.24 0.52 -5.43
CA PRO A 107 9.63 0.08 -4.18
C PRO A 107 10.02 1.01 -3.02
N MET A 108 9.03 1.66 -2.43
CA MET A 108 9.17 2.49 -1.24
C MET A 108 8.63 1.75 -0.02
N LYS A 109 9.48 1.58 1.01
CA LYS A 109 9.07 1.04 2.29
C LYS A 109 8.69 2.15 3.25
N GLY A 110 7.50 2.02 3.84
CA GLY A 110 7.02 2.88 4.92
C GLY A 110 6.86 2.12 6.23
N LEU A 111 7.43 2.66 7.30
CA LEU A 111 7.28 2.14 8.66
C LEU A 111 6.35 3.04 9.47
N TYR A 112 5.52 2.41 10.28
CA TYR A 112 4.64 3.10 11.23
C TYR A 112 5.09 2.78 12.65
N CYS A 113 5.03 3.79 13.52
CA CYS A 113 5.05 3.60 14.96
C CYS A 113 3.61 3.51 15.46
N MET A 114 3.33 2.60 16.39
CA MET A 114 1.99 2.41 16.94
C MET A 114 2.02 2.55 18.47
N SER A 115 0.99 3.17 19.04
CA SER A 115 0.83 3.26 20.48
C SER A 115 0.64 1.87 21.10
N LYS A 116 1.22 1.64 22.28
CA LYS A 116 1.05 0.37 23.01
C LYS A 116 -0.35 0.24 23.59
N GLU A 117 -0.92 1.34 24.07
CA GLU A 117 -2.27 1.43 24.61
C GLU A 117 -3.18 2.18 23.64
N PRO A 118 -4.50 1.93 23.67
CA PRO A 118 -5.48 2.75 22.97
C PRO A 118 -5.48 4.20 23.46
N LEU A 119 -5.61 5.16 22.54
CA LEU A 119 -5.61 6.60 22.82
C LEU A 119 -6.92 7.28 22.40
N ASN A 120 -7.99 6.52 22.19
CA ASN A 120 -9.30 7.01 21.77
C ASN A 120 -9.94 8.02 22.74
N GLN A 121 -9.46 8.10 23.99
CA GLN A 121 -9.89 9.11 24.97
C GLN A 121 -9.17 10.47 24.83
N THR A 122 -8.01 10.51 24.18
CA THR A 122 -7.16 11.71 24.09
C THR A 122 -6.88 12.15 22.66
N TYR A 123 -7.07 11.27 21.67
CA TYR A 123 -6.85 11.52 20.26
C TYR A 123 -8.09 11.11 19.46
N HIS A 124 -8.60 12.02 18.64
CA HIS A 124 -9.94 11.95 18.07
C HIS A 124 -9.98 12.17 16.55
N LYS A 125 -8.96 12.81 15.96
CA LYS A 125 -8.93 13.15 14.53
C LYS A 125 -7.67 12.66 13.84
N ILE A 126 -7.84 12.22 12.60
CA ILE A 126 -6.71 11.96 11.70
C ILE A 126 -6.09 13.30 11.32
N VAL A 127 -4.77 13.43 11.42
CA VAL A 127 -4.06 14.67 11.10
C VAL A 127 -3.01 14.39 10.03
N TYR A 128 -3.14 15.10 8.91
CA TYR A 128 -2.16 15.12 7.83
C TYR A 128 -1.48 16.49 7.78
N PRO A 129 -0.14 16.56 7.82
CA PRO A 129 0.57 17.81 7.57
C PRO A 129 0.44 18.19 6.09
N ILE A 130 0.64 19.47 5.79
CA ILE A 130 0.82 19.92 4.41
C ILE A 130 2.15 19.32 3.90
N PRO A 131 2.15 18.63 2.74
CA PRO A 131 3.39 18.11 2.18
C PRO A 131 4.42 19.22 1.96
N LEU A 132 5.68 18.95 2.31
CA LEU A 132 6.77 19.88 2.03
C LEU A 132 6.94 20.04 0.51
N LYS A 133 7.12 21.29 0.06
CA LYS A 133 7.35 21.57 -1.36
C LYS A 133 8.59 20.82 -1.85
N GLY A 134 8.44 20.02 -2.90
CA GLY A 134 9.52 19.20 -3.46
C GLY A 134 9.77 17.87 -2.73
N ALA A 135 9.01 17.54 -1.68
CA ALA A 135 9.04 16.20 -1.11
C ALA A 135 8.33 15.21 -2.03
N TYR A 136 8.93 14.02 -2.21
CA TYR A 136 8.34 12.90 -2.96
C TYR A 136 7.23 12.18 -2.18
N THR A 137 6.89 12.64 -0.98
CA THR A 137 6.06 11.91 -0.02
C THR A 137 5.09 12.88 0.68
N LEU A 138 3.97 12.34 1.13
CA LEU A 138 2.89 13.09 1.79
C LEU A 138 3.26 13.54 3.22
N GLY A 139 4.43 13.14 3.74
CA GLY A 139 4.84 13.38 5.11
C GLY A 139 4.24 12.39 6.12
N VAL A 140 4.68 12.52 7.37
CA VAL A 140 4.22 11.69 8.49
C VAL A 140 2.86 12.20 8.95
N HIS A 141 1.86 11.33 8.91
CA HIS A 141 0.52 11.58 9.42
C HIS A 141 0.23 10.73 10.66
N SER A 142 -0.77 11.15 11.41
CA SER A 142 -1.32 10.40 12.54
C SER A 142 -2.72 9.92 12.21
N THR A 143 -2.95 8.64 12.41
CA THR A 143 -4.23 7.96 12.17
C THR A 143 -4.62 7.17 13.41
N MET A 144 -5.92 7.02 13.64
CA MET A 144 -6.43 6.07 14.62
C MET A 144 -6.80 4.78 13.92
N THR A 145 -6.43 3.65 14.49
CA THR A 145 -6.94 2.36 14.06
C THR A 145 -8.38 2.17 14.56
N PRO A 146 -9.17 1.27 13.95
CA PRO A 146 -10.53 0.97 14.40
C PRO A 146 -10.61 0.51 15.87
N ASP A 147 -9.58 -0.16 16.38
CA ASP A 147 -9.42 -0.60 17.78
C ASP A 147 -8.85 0.49 18.71
N GLY A 148 -8.67 1.73 18.23
CA GLY A 148 -8.37 2.89 19.06
C GLY A 148 -6.88 3.13 19.35
N HIS A 149 -5.96 2.43 18.67
CA HIS A 149 -4.53 2.73 18.74
C HIS A 149 -4.17 3.88 17.79
N MET A 150 -3.19 4.69 18.19
CA MET A 150 -2.64 5.72 17.31
C MET A 150 -1.49 5.15 16.49
N LYS A 151 -1.51 5.40 15.18
CA LYS A 151 -0.42 5.10 14.24
C LYS A 151 0.17 6.41 13.72
N ILE A 152 1.49 6.53 13.82
CA ILE A 152 2.27 7.65 13.28
C ILE A 152 3.15 7.12 12.16
N GLY A 153 3.07 7.74 10.98
CA GLY A 153 3.88 7.37 9.83
C GLY A 153 3.22 7.75 8.51
N PRO A 154 3.60 7.11 7.40
CA PRO A 154 4.76 6.25 7.29
C PRO A 154 6.06 7.05 7.20
N THR A 155 7.19 6.42 7.50
CA THR A 155 8.47 6.84 6.90
C THR A 155 8.42 6.62 5.38
N THR A 156 9.42 7.09 4.65
CA THR A 156 9.57 6.68 3.25
C THR A 156 11.03 6.43 2.98
N SER A 157 11.35 5.15 2.80
CA SER A 157 12.72 4.70 2.59
C SER A 157 12.78 3.84 1.33
N PRO A 158 13.85 3.97 0.54
CA PRO A 158 14.19 3.00 -0.48
C PRO A 158 14.11 1.56 0.04
N ALA A 159 13.36 0.69 -0.66
CA ALA A 159 13.43 -0.74 -0.44
C ALA A 159 14.45 -1.38 -1.39
N PHE A 160 15.11 -2.44 -0.92
CA PHE A 160 16.15 -3.18 -1.65
C PHE A 160 15.66 -4.53 -2.23
N SER A 161 14.42 -4.90 -1.94
CA SER A 161 13.66 -6.03 -2.48
C SER A 161 12.18 -5.71 -2.30
N LEU A 162 11.30 -6.27 -3.13
CA LEU A 162 9.87 -5.95 -3.14
C LEU A 162 9.17 -6.35 -1.83
N GLU A 163 9.62 -7.43 -1.20
CA GLU A 163 8.96 -8.03 -0.04
C GLU A 163 9.77 -7.90 1.27
N MET A 164 10.80 -7.06 1.28
CA MET A 164 11.70 -6.89 2.42
C MET A 164 11.14 -5.93 3.48
N TYR A 165 10.10 -6.40 4.19
CA TYR A 165 9.42 -5.61 5.21
C TYR A 165 10.20 -5.57 6.55
N ARG A 166 10.80 -6.68 6.97
CA ARG A 166 11.46 -6.84 8.27
C ARG A 166 12.93 -7.27 8.11
N GLY A 167 13.87 -6.44 8.58
CA GLY A 167 15.31 -6.74 8.46
C GLY A 167 15.71 -7.08 7.02
N PHE A 168 16.33 -8.25 6.85
CA PHE A 168 16.70 -8.85 5.56
C PHE A 168 15.79 -10.01 5.13
N GLU A 169 14.64 -10.20 5.79
CA GLU A 169 13.67 -11.23 5.39
C GLU A 169 13.17 -10.94 3.96
N ASN A 170 13.01 -12.00 3.15
CA ASN A 170 12.59 -11.92 1.74
C ASN A 170 13.48 -11.04 0.84
N PHE A 171 14.74 -10.82 1.22
CA PHE A 171 15.70 -10.19 0.33
C PHE A 171 16.03 -11.10 -0.86
N LYS A 172 15.87 -10.57 -2.08
CA LYS A 172 16.19 -11.26 -3.33
C LYS A 172 17.23 -10.45 -4.11
N LEU A 173 18.35 -11.09 -4.43
CA LEU A 173 19.43 -10.43 -5.18
C LEU A 173 19.00 -10.05 -6.60
N SER A 174 18.11 -10.85 -7.21
CA SER A 174 17.48 -10.56 -8.50
C SER A 174 16.76 -9.22 -8.50
N ASP A 175 16.03 -8.93 -7.42
CA ASP A 175 15.23 -7.71 -7.27
C ASP A 175 16.17 -6.52 -7.12
N LEU A 176 17.22 -6.65 -6.31
CA LEU A 176 18.17 -5.56 -6.05
C LEU A 176 18.76 -4.98 -7.34
N LYS A 177 19.13 -5.83 -8.31
CA LYS A 177 19.72 -5.36 -9.57
C LYS A 177 18.75 -4.49 -10.37
N ASN A 178 17.49 -4.93 -10.48
CA ASN A 178 16.45 -4.18 -11.18
C ASN A 178 16.12 -2.88 -10.43
N ILE A 179 16.02 -2.97 -9.10
CA ILE A 179 15.71 -1.85 -8.23
C ILE A 179 16.80 -0.76 -8.31
N ILE A 180 18.09 -1.12 -8.29
CA ILE A 180 19.20 -0.16 -8.44
C ILE A 180 19.11 0.56 -9.80
N ARG A 181 18.77 -0.16 -10.87
CA ARG A 181 18.51 0.45 -12.19
C ARG A 181 17.37 1.46 -12.11
N SER A 182 16.24 1.08 -11.50
CA SER A 182 15.07 1.96 -11.32
C SER A 182 15.40 3.21 -10.53
N TYR A 183 16.14 3.10 -9.42
CA TYR A 183 16.64 4.25 -8.65
C TYR A 183 17.51 5.17 -9.52
N GLY A 184 18.41 4.60 -10.32
CA GLY A 184 19.27 5.35 -11.24
C GLY A 184 18.49 6.14 -12.29
N ILE A 185 17.37 5.61 -12.80
CA ILE A 185 16.49 6.31 -13.74
C ILE A 185 15.83 7.51 -13.06
N ILE A 186 15.26 7.34 -11.86
CA ILE A 186 14.60 8.41 -11.12
C ILE A 186 15.58 9.53 -10.74
N LEU A 187 16.78 9.18 -10.28
CA LEU A 187 17.79 10.19 -9.93
C LEU A 187 18.28 11.00 -11.13
N ARG A 188 18.14 10.46 -12.35
CA ARG A 188 18.50 11.15 -13.61
C ARG A 188 17.32 11.85 -14.25
N SER A 189 16.09 11.60 -13.80
CA SER A 189 14.92 12.30 -14.33
C SER A 189 14.93 13.74 -13.80
N LYS A 190 14.92 14.71 -14.72
CA LYS A 190 14.76 16.11 -14.36
C LYS A 190 13.29 16.33 -14.05
N GLN A 191 12.98 16.81 -12.85
CA GLN A 191 11.65 17.35 -12.52
C GLN A 191 11.46 18.73 -13.12
#